data_AF-E9SD94-F1
#
_entry.id   AF-E9SD94-F1
#
_cell.length_a   1.000
_cell.length_b   1.000
_cell.length_c   1.000
_cell.angle_alpha   90.00
_cell.angle_beta   90.00
_cell.angle_gamma   90.00
#
_symmetry.space_group_name_H-M   'P 1'
#
loop_
_entity.id
_entity.type
_entity.pdbx_description
1 polymer ?
#
loop_
_entity_poly.entity_id
_entity_poly.type
_entity_poly.pdbx_seq_one_letter_code
_entity_poly.pdbx_strand_id
1 'polypeptide(L)'
;MTASVVTDFYRDGITSFIIVSSDSDFWGLIESLPKAKFLVMYEYEKCGTAIKNALAQHGIYYCAIDDFCTAGTEDMKRAVLFAELEKHLPSLVGENPLDLTHKIYEATRVTATMKEMENFCNRYVKTLRLKVNSEGKFEIEIQK
;
A
#
# COMPACT_ATOMS: atom_id res chain seq x y z
N MET A 1 18.22 10.18 0.53
CA MET A 1 18.22 9.04 1.49
C MET A 1 19.58 8.89 2.19
N THR A 2 20.69 8.93 1.45
CA THR A 2 22.07 8.73 1.94
C THR A 2 22.55 9.71 3.02
N ALA A 3 22.26 11.01 2.90
CA ALA A 3 22.77 12.02 3.86
C ALA A 3 22.22 11.86 5.29
N SER A 4 20.96 11.40 5.42
CA SER A 4 20.33 11.16 6.72
C SER A 4 20.96 9.96 7.43
N VAL A 5 21.13 8.83 6.73
CA VAL A 5 21.71 7.60 7.29
C VAL A 5 23.14 7.81 7.79
N VAL A 6 23.95 8.58 7.04
CA VAL A 6 25.31 8.93 7.46
C VAL A 6 25.31 9.80 8.72
N THR A 7 24.39 10.77 8.80
CA THR A 7 24.23 11.60 9.99
C THR A 7 23.80 10.77 11.20
N ASP A 8 22.81 9.90 11.02
CA ASP A 8 22.29 9.02 12.07
C ASP A 8 23.39 8.09 12.61
N PHE A 9 24.27 7.60 11.74
CA PHE A 9 25.40 6.75 12.13
C PHE A 9 26.48 7.50 12.90
N TYR A 10 27.01 8.59 12.33
CA TYR A 10 28.16 9.28 12.91
C TYR A 10 27.80 10.21 14.07
N ARG A 11 26.60 10.82 14.04
CA ARG A 11 26.17 11.79 15.06
C ARG A 11 25.31 11.16 16.14
N ASP A 12 24.34 10.36 15.73
CA ASP A 12 23.27 9.90 16.63
C ASP A 12 23.51 8.47 17.15
N GLY A 13 24.62 7.83 16.74
CA GLY A 13 25.07 6.53 17.25
C GLY A 13 24.21 5.35 16.79
N ILE A 14 23.38 5.52 15.76
CA ILE A 14 22.58 4.45 15.18
C ILE A 14 23.50 3.52 14.39
N THR A 15 23.55 2.24 14.73
CA THR A 15 24.52 1.29 14.14
C THR A 15 23.88 0.24 13.22
N SER A 16 22.55 0.17 13.16
CA SER A 16 21.83 -0.86 12.42
C SER A 16 20.71 -0.24 11.58
N PHE A 17 20.62 -0.64 10.32
CA PHE A 17 19.68 -0.06 9.36
C PHE A 17 18.96 -1.16 8.56
N ILE A 18 17.68 -0.90 8.26
CA ILE A 18 16.91 -1.68 7.29
C ILE A 18 16.81 -0.84 6.02
N ILE A 19 17.27 -1.40 4.90
CA ILE A 19 17.20 -0.76 3.60
C ILE A 19 16.11 -1.45 2.78
N VAL A 20 15.14 -0.67 2.33
CA VAL A 20 14.00 -1.12 1.52
C VAL A 20 13.98 -0.22 0.28
N SER A 21 14.49 -0.71 -0.85
CA SER A 21 14.67 0.12 -2.05
C SER A 21 14.68 -0.69 -3.35
N SER A 22 14.07 -0.12 -4.40
CA SER A 22 14.01 -0.66 -5.76
C SER A 22 15.35 -0.61 -6.51
N ASP A 23 16.27 0.25 -6.08
CA ASP A 23 17.42 0.64 -6.87
C ASP A 23 18.72 0.12 -6.23
N SER A 24 19.75 -0.09 -7.05
CA SER A 24 21.08 -0.52 -6.59
C SER A 24 21.86 0.53 -5.78
N ASP A 25 21.33 1.75 -5.66
CA ASP A 25 22.00 2.92 -5.08
C ASP A 25 22.31 2.79 -3.57
N PHE A 26 21.81 1.74 -2.91
CA PHE A 26 22.19 1.41 -1.53
C PHE A 26 23.61 0.86 -1.41
N TRP A 27 24.23 0.35 -2.48
CA TRP A 27 25.57 -0.25 -2.36
C TRP A 27 26.63 0.78 -1.95
N GLY A 28 26.61 1.97 -2.56
CA GLY A 28 27.50 3.07 -2.18
C GLY A 28 27.29 3.54 -0.72
N LEU A 29 26.06 3.42 -0.21
CA LEU A 29 25.76 3.69 1.20
C LEU A 29 26.40 2.66 2.12
N ILE A 30 26.27 1.37 1.79
CA ILE A 30 26.87 0.27 2.56
C ILE A 30 28.40 0.42 2.59
N GLU A 31 29.01 0.71 1.44
CA GLU A 31 30.47 0.94 1.36
C GLU A 31 30.93 2.14 2.20
N SER A 32 30.13 3.20 2.27
CA SER A 32 30.45 4.39 3.06
C SER A 32 30.38 4.18 4.58
N LEU A 33 29.74 3.09 5.03
CA LEU A 33 29.47 2.78 6.44
C LEU A 33 29.90 1.35 6.80
N PRO A 34 31.20 1.00 6.71
CA PRO A 34 31.68 -0.38 6.83
C PRO A 34 31.50 -1.00 8.22
N LYS A 35 31.19 -0.19 9.24
CA LYS A 35 30.92 -0.63 10.61
C LYS A 35 29.44 -0.71 10.95
N ALA A 36 28.56 -0.27 10.06
CA ALA A 36 27.12 -0.38 10.24
C ALA A 36 26.64 -1.80 9.90
N LYS A 37 25.54 -2.21 10.53
CA LYS A 37 24.86 -3.47 10.24
C LYS A 37 23.66 -3.19 9.35
N PHE A 38 23.50 -4.00 8.31
CA PHE A 38 22.43 -3.82 7.33
C PHE A 38 21.57 -5.06 7.22
N LEU A 39 20.26 -4.84 7.09
CA LEU A 39 19.30 -5.78 6.50
C LEU A 39 18.79 -5.16 5.21
N VAL A 40 18.94 -5.85 4.08
CA VAL A 40 18.51 -5.37 2.77
C VAL A 40 17.27 -6.13 2.30
N MET A 41 16.20 -5.40 1.99
CA MET A 41 14.96 -5.94 1.43
C MET A 41 14.85 -5.53 -0.04
N TYR A 42 14.70 -6.51 -0.93
CA TYR A 42 14.57 -6.30 -2.38
C TYR A 42 13.27 -6.89 -2.93
N GLU A 43 12.81 -6.40 -4.09
CA GLU A 43 11.69 -7.01 -4.83
C GLU A 43 12.06 -8.37 -5.41
N TYR A 44 11.26 -9.39 -5.12
CA TYR A 44 11.49 -10.77 -5.53
C TYR A 44 11.69 -10.89 -7.05
N GLU A 45 10.79 -10.28 -7.82
CA GLU A 45 10.74 -10.35 -9.29
C GLU A 45 11.79 -9.47 -9.99
N LYS A 46 12.35 -8.46 -9.32
CA LYS A 46 13.23 -7.45 -9.96
C LYS A 46 14.69 -7.53 -9.54
N CYS A 47 15.06 -8.43 -8.62
CA CYS A 47 16.42 -8.51 -8.09
C CYS A 47 17.32 -9.52 -8.84
N GLY A 48 18.32 -8.98 -9.55
CA GLY A 48 19.35 -9.76 -10.24
C GLY A 48 20.28 -10.54 -9.29
N THR A 49 20.84 -11.65 -9.80
CA THR A 49 21.74 -12.55 -9.05
C THR A 49 23.01 -11.86 -8.55
N ALA A 50 23.50 -10.84 -9.26
CA ALA A 50 24.70 -10.09 -8.89
C ALA A 50 24.60 -9.41 -7.51
N ILE A 51 23.45 -8.80 -7.21
CA ILE A 51 23.21 -8.11 -5.94
C ILE A 51 23.14 -9.12 -4.79
N LYS A 52 22.42 -10.24 -4.99
CA LYS A 52 22.32 -11.31 -3.98
C LYS A 52 23.70 -11.88 -3.64
N ASN A 53 24.53 -12.11 -4.66
CA ASN A 53 25.90 -12.58 -4.49
C ASN A 53 26.77 -11.57 -3.74
N ALA A 54 26.68 -10.28 -4.08
CA ALA A 54 27.43 -9.23 -3.39
C ALA A 54 27.06 -9.15 -1.90
N LEU A 55 25.77 -9.19 -1.59
CA LEU A 55 25.27 -9.18 -0.21
C LEU A 55 25.75 -10.42 0.57
N ALA A 56 25.65 -11.60 -0.03
CA ALA A 56 26.12 -12.85 0.57
C ALA A 56 27.64 -12.84 0.83
N GLN A 57 28.43 -12.38 -0.14
CA GLN A 57 29.90 -12.29 -0.02
C GLN A 57 30.34 -11.35 1.10
N HIS A 58 29.59 -10.27 1.34
CA HIS A 58 29.90 -9.29 2.38
C HIS A 58 29.23 -9.62 3.73
N GLY A 59 28.57 -10.77 3.85
CA GLY A 59 27.91 -11.20 5.08
C GLY A 59 26.72 -10.32 5.49
N ILE A 60 26.08 -9.67 4.52
CA ILE A 60 24.94 -8.77 4.73
C ILE A 60 23.66 -9.58 4.66
N TYR A 61 22.80 -9.46 5.68
CA TYR A 61 21.51 -10.13 5.68
C TYR A 61 20.58 -9.50 4.64
N TYR A 62 19.85 -10.35 3.92
CA TYR A 62 18.88 -9.90 2.94
C TYR A 62 17.66 -10.81 2.85
N CYS A 63 16.53 -10.24 2.45
CA CYS A 63 15.32 -10.99 2.15
C CYS A 63 14.54 -10.35 0.99
N ALA A 64 13.65 -11.13 0.39
CA ALA A 64 12.77 -10.65 -0.66
C ALA A 64 11.45 -10.11 -0.08
N ILE A 65 10.88 -9.12 -0.76
CA ILE A 65 9.48 -8.67 -0.63
C ILE A 65 8.80 -8.75 -1.99
N ASP A 66 7.48 -8.73 -2.02
CA ASP A 66 6.70 -8.92 -3.25
C ASP A 66 6.79 -7.71 -4.20
N ASP A 67 6.52 -6.50 -3.71
CA ASP A 67 6.54 -5.23 -4.47
C ASP A 67 6.89 -4.07 -3.53
N PHE A 68 7.61 -3.05 -4.01
CA PHE A 68 7.79 -1.76 -3.30
C PHE A 68 6.54 -0.87 -3.34
N CYS A 69 5.36 -1.46 -3.59
CA CYS A 69 4.07 -0.80 -3.64
C CYS A 69 3.90 0.06 -4.90
N THR A 70 4.12 -0.49 -6.10
CA THR A 70 4.25 0.33 -7.33
C THR A 70 3.26 0.09 -8.47
N ALA A 71 2.31 -0.85 -8.43
CA ALA A 71 1.30 -0.91 -9.50
C ALA A 71 -0.10 -1.46 -9.16
N GLY A 72 -0.28 -2.18 -8.04
CA GLY A 72 -1.54 -2.87 -7.72
C GLY A 72 -2.42 -2.20 -6.66
N THR A 73 -1.97 -1.10 -6.05
CA THR A 73 -2.65 -0.52 -4.88
C THR A 73 -4.01 0.07 -5.21
N GLU A 74 -4.21 0.63 -6.39
CA GLU A 74 -5.48 1.29 -6.73
C GLU A 74 -6.62 0.28 -6.95
N ASP A 75 -6.35 -0.83 -7.64
CA ASP A 75 -7.32 -1.91 -7.79
C ASP A 75 -7.63 -2.58 -6.45
N MET A 76 -6.62 -2.78 -5.61
CA MET A 76 -6.79 -3.31 -4.26
C MET A 76 -7.61 -2.35 -3.38
N LYS A 77 -7.28 -1.06 -3.36
CA LYS A 77 -8.04 -0.02 -2.65
C LYS A 77 -9.49 -0.04 -3.11
N ARG A 78 -9.73 -0.05 -4.43
CA ARG A 78 -11.08 -0.06 -5.00
C ARG A 78 -11.86 -1.32 -4.62
N ALA A 79 -11.22 -2.48 -4.68
CA ALA A 79 -11.84 -3.75 -4.28
C ALA A 79 -12.24 -3.75 -2.80
N VAL A 80 -11.36 -3.26 -1.92
CA VAL A 80 -11.63 -3.15 -0.47
C VAL A 80 -12.76 -2.16 -0.18
N LEU A 81 -12.77 -0.99 -0.84
CA LEU A 81 -13.84 0.00 -0.69
C LEU A 81 -15.20 -0.53 -1.17
N PHE A 82 -15.23 -1.29 -2.27
CA PHE A 82 -16.47 -1.92 -2.73
C PHE A 82 -16.94 -3.04 -1.81
N ALA A 83 -16.03 -3.91 -1.34
CA ALA A 83 -16.37 -4.97 -0.41
C ALA A 83 -16.96 -4.40 0.89
N GLU A 84 -16.47 -3.25 1.35
CA GLU A 84 -17.05 -2.58 2.51
C GLU A 84 -18.40 -1.93 2.17
N LEU A 85 -18.53 -1.21 1.05
CA LEU A 85 -19.82 -0.63 0.61
C LEU A 85 -20.92 -1.71 0.48
N GLU A 86 -20.60 -2.89 -0.06
CA GLU A 86 -21.52 -4.02 -0.21
C GLU A 86 -22.13 -4.45 1.14
N LYS A 87 -21.41 -4.33 2.25
CA LYS A 87 -21.92 -4.67 3.60
C LYS A 87 -22.98 -3.68 4.11
N HIS A 88 -22.96 -2.43 3.64
CA HIS A 88 -23.90 -1.39 4.06
C HIS A 88 -25.16 -1.33 3.18
N LEU A 89 -25.17 -2.00 2.02
CA LEU A 89 -26.33 -2.01 1.12
C LEU A 89 -27.65 -2.45 1.78
N PRO A 90 -27.69 -3.49 2.64
CA PRO A 90 -28.94 -3.92 3.28
C PRO A 90 -29.56 -2.87 4.22
N SER A 91 -28.76 -1.96 4.77
CA SER A 91 -29.19 -0.92 5.72
C SER A 91 -29.09 0.51 5.15
N LEU A 92 -28.96 0.64 3.82
CA LEU A 92 -28.70 1.92 3.15
C LEU A 92 -29.82 2.96 3.30
N VAL A 93 -31.06 2.51 3.49
CA VAL A 93 -32.23 3.39 3.49
C VAL A 93 -32.15 4.39 4.64
N GLY A 94 -32.09 5.68 4.28
CA GLY A 94 -32.00 6.79 5.24
C GLY A 94 -30.58 7.23 5.57
N GLU A 95 -29.54 6.55 5.06
CA GLU A 95 -28.16 6.99 5.22
C GLU A 95 -27.79 8.15 4.29
N ASN A 96 -26.96 9.07 4.78
CA ASN A 96 -26.36 10.11 3.96
C ASN A 96 -25.19 9.50 3.13
N PRO A 97 -25.17 9.66 1.80
CA PRO A 97 -24.12 9.09 0.95
C PRO A 97 -22.69 9.51 1.31
N LEU A 98 -22.49 10.74 1.76
CA LEU A 98 -21.16 11.26 2.12
C LEU A 98 -20.72 10.70 3.48
N ASP A 99 -21.61 10.67 4.46
CA ASP A 99 -21.32 10.08 5.78
C ASP A 99 -21.01 8.59 5.67
N LEU A 100 -21.78 7.86 4.85
CA LEU A 100 -21.49 6.46 4.54
C LEU A 100 -20.12 6.30 3.88
N THR A 101 -19.78 7.18 2.93
CA THR A 101 -18.46 7.16 2.30
C THR A 101 -17.35 7.34 3.33
N HIS A 102 -17.48 8.31 4.25
CA HIS A 102 -16.50 8.49 5.34
C HIS A 102 -16.36 7.24 6.22
N LYS A 103 -17.48 6.63 6.63
CA LYS A 103 -17.47 5.37 7.40
C LYS A 103 -16.71 4.26 6.67
N ILE A 104 -16.92 4.13 5.36
CA ILE A 104 -16.24 3.11 4.54
C ILE A 104 -14.71 3.35 4.51
N TYR A 105 -14.28 4.58 4.27
CA TYR A 105 -12.85 4.90 4.28
C TYR A 105 -12.21 4.71 5.66
N GLU A 106 -12.92 5.04 6.74
CA GLU A 106 -12.47 4.80 8.11
C GLU A 106 -12.35 3.30 8.42
N ALA A 107 -13.37 2.51 8.10
CA ALA A 107 -13.39 1.07 8.34
C ALA A 107 -12.30 0.33 7.56
N THR A 108 -12.04 0.75 6.31
CA THR A 108 -11.04 0.13 5.44
C THR A 108 -9.61 0.63 5.67
N ARG A 109 -9.44 1.73 6.42
CA ARG A 109 -8.16 2.41 6.64
C ARG A 109 -7.45 2.82 5.35
N VAL A 110 -8.20 2.98 4.26
CA VAL A 110 -7.66 3.48 3.00
C VAL A 110 -7.45 4.98 3.14
N THR A 111 -6.20 5.43 3.01
CA THR A 111 -5.89 6.86 3.00
C THR A 111 -6.39 7.50 1.71
N ALA A 112 -7.16 8.58 1.83
CA ALA A 112 -7.65 9.37 0.71
C ALA A 112 -7.84 10.84 1.12
N THR A 113 -7.71 11.72 0.15
CA THR A 113 -8.09 13.13 0.25
C THR A 113 -9.62 13.28 0.23
N MET A 114 -10.13 14.40 0.75
CA MET A 114 -11.57 14.70 0.69
C MET A 114 -12.11 14.67 -0.74
N LYS A 115 -11.33 15.16 -1.71
CA LYS A 115 -11.70 15.14 -3.14
C LYS A 115 -11.83 13.71 -3.68
N GLU A 116 -10.95 12.80 -3.29
CA GLU A 116 -11.05 11.39 -3.69
C GLU A 116 -12.28 10.71 -3.08
N MET A 117 -12.59 11.00 -1.80
CA MET A 117 -13.80 10.52 -1.16
C MET A 117 -15.07 11.05 -1.85
N GLU A 118 -15.13 12.35 -2.16
CA GLU A 118 -16.24 12.94 -2.91
C GLU A 118 -16.40 12.32 -4.29
N ASN A 119 -15.31 12.08 -5.01
CA ASN A 119 -15.32 11.40 -6.30
C ASN A 119 -15.88 9.97 -6.19
N PHE A 120 -15.44 9.20 -5.18
CA PHE A 120 -15.96 7.87 -4.92
C PHE A 120 -17.46 7.90 -4.60
N CYS A 121 -17.88 8.80 -3.71
CA CYS A 121 -19.28 9.00 -3.34
C CYS A 121 -20.16 9.31 -4.56
N ASN A 122 -19.75 10.30 -5.35
CA ASN A 122 -20.50 10.72 -6.55
C ASN A 122 -20.56 9.64 -7.63
N ARG A 123 -19.48 8.86 -7.78
CA ARG A 123 -19.39 7.86 -8.84
C ARG A 123 -20.07 6.54 -8.52
N TYR A 124 -20.07 6.12 -7.25
CA TYR A 124 -20.48 4.77 -6.86
C TYR A 124 -21.59 4.71 -5.81
N VAL A 125 -21.59 5.62 -4.83
CA VAL A 125 -22.58 5.60 -3.74
C VAL A 125 -23.89 6.28 -4.16
N LYS A 126 -23.80 7.42 -4.87
CA LYS A 126 -24.98 8.14 -5.37
C LYS A 126 -25.62 7.51 -6.62
N THR A 127 -24.92 6.59 -7.27
CA THR A 127 -25.33 5.95 -8.52
C THR A 127 -25.82 4.51 -8.33
N LEU A 128 -25.96 4.06 -7.08
CA LEU A 128 -26.52 2.76 -6.73
C LEU A 128 -27.89 2.57 -7.39
N ARG A 129 -28.16 1.36 -7.89
CA ARG A 129 -29.42 1.03 -8.56
C ARG A 129 -30.09 -0.18 -7.95
N LEU A 130 -31.41 -0.21 -8.03
CA LEU A 130 -32.19 -1.42 -7.74
C LEU A 130 -32.17 -2.34 -8.95
N LYS A 131 -31.90 -3.62 -8.71
CA LYS A 131 -32.07 -4.71 -9.67
C LYS A 131 -32.95 -5.80 -9.06
N VAL A 132 -33.51 -6.64 -9.93
CA VAL A 132 -34.21 -7.86 -9.53
C VAL A 132 -33.27 -9.03 -9.78
N ASN A 133 -32.97 -9.81 -8.75
CA ASN A 133 -32.13 -10.99 -8.86
C ASN A 133 -32.87 -12.18 -9.51
N SER A 134 -32.19 -13.29 -9.74
CA SER A 134 -32.79 -14.50 -10.34
C SER A 134 -33.89 -15.14 -9.48
N GLU A 135 -33.98 -14.79 -8.20
CA GLU A 135 -35.04 -15.25 -7.29
C GLU A 135 -36.26 -14.29 -7.27
N GLY A 136 -36.25 -13.23 -8.08
CA GLY A 136 -37.33 -12.25 -8.11
C GLY A 136 -37.32 -11.25 -6.94
N LYS A 137 -36.22 -11.16 -6.18
CA LYS A 137 -36.06 -10.22 -5.06
C LYS A 137 -35.32 -8.96 -5.51
N PHE A 138 -35.68 -7.83 -4.90
CA PHE A 138 -34.97 -6.57 -5.10
C PHE A 138 -33.63 -6.58 -4.35
N GLU A 139 -32.56 -6.20 -5.05
CA GLU A 139 -31.21 -6.00 -4.52
C GLU A 139 -30.65 -4.66 -5.00
N ILE A 140 -29.78 -4.06 -4.19
CA ILE A 140 -29.04 -2.86 -4.59
C ILE A 140 -27.73 -3.29 -5.27
N GLU A 141 -27.38 -2.64 -6.37
CA GLU A 141 -26.17 -2.91 -7.14
C GLU A 141 -25.30 -1.66 -7.29
N ILE A 142 -23.99 -1.87 -7.17
CA ILE A 142 -22.94 -0.87 -7.45
C ILE A 142 -22.65 -0.84 -8.95
N GLN A 143 -22.74 0.34 -9.57
CA GLN A 143 -22.38 0.57 -10.97
C GLN A 143 -20.84 0.70 -11.09
N LYS A 144 -20.15 -0.39 -11.47
CA LYS A 144 -18.67 -0.45 -11.53
C LYS A 144 -18.10 0.16 -12.81
#